data_AF-A0A935DTS7-F1
#
_entry.id   AF-A0A935DTS7-F1
#
_cell.length_a   1.000
_cell.length_b   1.000
_cell.length_c   1.000
_cell.angle_alpha   90.00
_cell.angle_beta   90.00
_cell.angle_gamma   90.00
#
_symmetry.space_group_name_H-M   'P 1'
#
loop_
_entity.id
_entity.type
_entity.pdbx_description
1 polymer ?
#
loop_
_entity_poly.entity_id
_entity_poly.type
_entity_poly.pdbx_seq_one_letter_code
_entity_poly.pdbx_strand_id
1 'polypeptide(L)'
;MPRTAIVLLPFVGLQMASMRGSIDLSSATLVVAWSVGFVWLAVVWMAYLKTREPTGPFWQRIDVSWRVVLIVILWVLGVSSLLRGAPFTAKWIAVKLLVYAALLMVGLYLRVSIRGWRLGFIRLRQGESGPDIDALFSDGRRRAKYAAFVFWALIVTMKRLRYHAAVLK
;
A
#
# COMPACT_ATOMS: atom_id res chain seq x y z
N MET A 1 8.23 -10.97 -10.55
CA MET A 1 7.30 -10.20 -11.40
C MET A 1 6.11 -9.51 -10.69
N PRO A 2 5.50 -9.96 -9.56
CA PRO A 2 4.32 -9.27 -8.99
C PRO A 2 4.59 -7.96 -8.21
N ARG A 3 5.85 -7.59 -7.95
CA ARG A 3 6.22 -6.41 -7.16
C ARG A 3 6.26 -5.10 -7.96
N THR A 4 6.28 -5.16 -9.29
CA THR A 4 6.33 -3.97 -10.16
C THR A 4 4.94 -3.37 -10.34
N ALA A 5 3.95 -4.22 -10.66
CA ALA A 5 2.57 -3.80 -10.88
C ALA A 5 1.98 -3.04 -9.68
N ILE A 6 2.24 -3.50 -8.45
CA ILE A 6 1.73 -2.85 -7.23
C ILE A 6 2.31 -1.43 -7.01
N VAL A 7 3.54 -1.18 -7.46
CA VAL A 7 4.21 0.13 -7.35
C VAL A 7 3.71 1.09 -8.42
N LEU A 8 3.44 0.58 -9.63
CA LEU A 8 2.99 1.39 -10.76
C LEU A 8 1.48 1.70 -10.73
N LEU A 9 0.68 0.90 -10.03
CA LEU A 9 -0.77 1.07 -9.90
C LEU A 9 -1.23 2.51 -9.59
N PRO A 10 -0.66 3.24 -8.61
CA PRO A 10 -1.08 4.62 -8.33
C PRO A 10 -0.77 5.59 -9.47
N PHE A 11 0.36 5.42 -10.16
CA PHE A 11 0.78 6.29 -11.27
C PHE A 11 -0.08 6.05 -12.52
N VAL A 12 -0.37 4.79 -12.83
CA VAL A 12 -1.32 4.43 -13.90
C VAL A 12 -2.72 4.94 -13.57
N GLY A 13 -3.14 4.83 -12.30
CA GLY A 13 -4.41 5.39 -11.82
C GLY A 13 -4.50 6.90 -12.02
N LEU A 14 -3.42 7.63 -11.70
CA LEU A 14 -3.33 9.08 -11.89
C LEU A 14 -3.38 9.46 -13.38
N GLN A 15 -2.63 8.75 -14.23
CA GLN A 15 -2.64 8.94 -15.69
C GLN A 15 -4.06 8.76 -16.26
N MET A 16 -4.74 7.67 -15.90
CA MET A 16 -6.10 7.40 -16.36
C MET A 16 -7.10 8.47 -15.89
N ALA A 17 -6.92 9.00 -14.67
CA ALA A 17 -7.79 10.04 -14.14
C ALA A 17 -7.60 11.38 -14.88
N SER A 18 -6.35 11.72 -15.24
CA SER A 18 -6.05 12.89 -16.08
C SER A 18 -6.61 12.72 -17.50
N MET A 19 -6.40 11.57 -18.16
CA MET A 19 -6.93 11.31 -19.50
C MET A 19 -8.48 11.35 -19.56
N ARG A 20 -9.15 11.04 -18.45
CA ARG A 20 -10.60 11.12 -18.32
C ARG A 20 -11.10 12.55 -18.01
N GLY A 21 -10.22 13.51 -17.80
CA GLY A 21 -10.57 14.86 -17.34
C GLY A 21 -11.18 14.90 -15.94
N SER A 22 -10.96 13.85 -15.13
CA SER A 22 -11.51 13.76 -13.76
C SER A 22 -10.68 14.56 -12.73
N ILE A 23 -9.47 14.98 -13.11
CA ILE A 23 -8.56 15.79 -12.33
C ILE A 23 -7.84 16.72 -13.31
N ASP A 24 -7.76 18.00 -12.99
CA ASP A 24 -6.93 18.95 -13.74
C ASP A 24 -5.48 18.87 -13.23
N LEU A 25 -4.64 18.19 -14.00
CA LEU A 25 -3.21 18.06 -13.71
C LEU A 25 -2.43 18.55 -14.91
N SER A 26 -1.47 19.44 -14.66
CA SER A 26 -0.52 19.84 -15.69
C SER A 26 0.32 18.64 -16.16
N SER A 27 0.74 18.67 -17.43
CA SER A 27 1.64 17.66 -17.99
C SER A 27 2.95 17.56 -17.19
N ALA A 28 3.46 18.69 -16.67
CA ALA A 28 4.64 18.71 -15.81
C ALA A 28 4.43 17.90 -14.52
N THR A 29 3.27 18.02 -13.88
CA THR A 29 2.93 17.26 -12.67
C THR A 29 2.89 15.76 -12.94
N LEU A 30 2.37 15.34 -14.10
CA LEU A 30 2.36 13.92 -14.50
C LEU A 30 3.78 13.39 -14.73
N VAL A 31 4.65 14.15 -15.38
CA VAL A 31 6.06 13.76 -15.60
C VAL A 31 6.79 13.60 -14.26
N VAL A 32 6.59 14.52 -13.32
CA VAL A 32 7.16 14.40 -11.96
C VAL A 32 6.63 13.16 -11.26
N ALA A 33 5.32 12.92 -11.31
CA ALA A 33 4.72 11.73 -10.71
C ALA A 33 5.32 10.44 -11.28
N TRP A 34 5.44 10.32 -12.60
CA TRP A 34 6.07 9.16 -13.24
C TRP A 34 7.54 9.00 -12.89
N SER A 35 8.29 10.11 -12.83
CA SER A 35 9.70 10.09 -12.42
C SER A 35 9.85 9.52 -11.00
N VAL A 36 9.00 9.97 -10.07
CA VAL A 36 8.91 9.42 -8.72
C VAL A 36 8.57 7.93 -8.74
N GLY A 37 7.63 7.51 -9.59
CA GLY A 37 7.26 6.11 -9.76
C GLY A 37 8.40 5.22 -10.23
N PHE A 38 9.22 5.68 -11.18
CA PHE A 38 10.40 4.95 -11.64
C PHE A 38 11.51 4.89 -10.58
N VAL A 39 11.74 5.98 -9.85
CA VAL A 39 12.69 5.99 -8.72
C VAL A 39 12.27 4.96 -7.66
N TRP A 40 10.98 4.94 -7.30
CA TRP A 40 10.50 3.96 -6.34
C TRP A 40 10.54 2.52 -6.89
N LEU A 41 10.25 2.32 -8.17
CA LEU A 41 10.39 1.02 -8.82
C LEU A 41 11.84 0.51 -8.74
N ALA A 42 12.82 1.38 -8.98
CA ALA A 42 14.23 1.05 -8.83
C ALA A 42 14.58 0.65 -7.39
N VAL A 43 14.07 1.37 -6.38
CA VAL A 43 14.22 1.00 -4.96
C VAL A 43 13.66 -0.41 -4.69
N VAL A 44 12.47 -0.73 -5.22
CA VAL A 44 11.86 -2.06 -5.03
C VAL A 44 12.68 -3.16 -5.69
N TRP A 45 13.27 -2.90 -6.86
CA TRP A 45 14.19 -3.82 -7.52
C TRP A 45 15.48 -4.01 -6.72
N MET A 46 16.08 -2.93 -6.24
CA MET A 46 17.28 -3.00 -5.40
C MET A 46 17.00 -3.77 -4.11
N ALA A 47 15.87 -3.53 -3.44
CA ALA A 47 15.46 -4.28 -2.27
C ALA A 47 15.29 -5.78 -2.55
N TYR A 48 14.87 -6.16 -3.76
CA TYR A 48 14.76 -7.56 -4.17
C TYR A 48 16.13 -8.18 -4.47
N LEU A 49 16.91 -7.56 -5.36
CA LEU A 49 18.22 -8.07 -5.79
C LEU A 49 19.19 -8.19 -4.61
N LYS A 50 19.17 -7.21 -3.71
CA LYS A 50 20.04 -7.14 -2.52
C LYS A 50 19.50 -7.88 -1.30
N THR A 51 18.43 -8.68 -1.42
CA THR A 51 17.79 -9.36 -0.27
C THR A 51 18.76 -10.23 0.54
N ARG A 52 19.73 -10.87 -0.12
CA ARG A 52 20.71 -11.77 0.51
C ARG A 52 22.00 -11.08 0.93
N GLU A 53 22.15 -9.80 0.59
CA GLU A 53 23.35 -9.02 0.90
C GLU A 53 23.18 -8.27 2.24
N PRO A 54 24.29 -7.86 2.90
CA PRO A 54 24.23 -7.06 4.13
C PRO A 54 23.45 -5.74 3.96
N THR A 55 23.40 -5.19 2.75
CA THR A 55 22.64 -3.99 2.41
C THR A 55 21.14 -4.23 2.22
N GLY A 56 20.68 -5.48 2.20
CA GLY A 56 19.27 -5.82 1.99
C GLY A 56 18.29 -5.14 2.95
N PRO A 57 18.54 -5.15 4.28
CA PRO A 57 17.69 -4.47 5.25
C PRO A 57 17.58 -2.96 5.03
N PHE A 58 18.65 -2.32 4.53
CA PHE A 58 18.65 -0.90 4.22
C PHE A 58 17.69 -0.58 3.08
N TRP A 59 17.79 -1.29 1.95
CA TRP A 59 16.87 -1.11 0.81
C TRP A 59 15.43 -1.45 1.17
N GLN A 60 15.22 -2.46 2.02
CA GLN A 60 13.89 -2.79 2.52
C GLN A 60 13.31 -1.66 3.38
N ARG A 61 14.12 -1.01 4.23
CA ARG A 61 13.68 0.14 5.03
C ARG A 61 13.30 1.31 4.14
N ILE A 62 14.06 1.57 3.08
CA ILE A 62 13.74 2.62 2.10
C ILE A 62 12.41 2.33 1.40
N ASP A 63 12.16 1.10 0.90
CA ASP A 63 10.85 0.74 0.31
C ASP A 63 9.69 0.96 1.29
N VAL A 64 9.87 0.60 2.56
CA VAL A 64 8.85 0.84 3.60
C VAL A 64 8.63 2.33 3.81
N SER A 65 9.69 3.14 3.87
CA SER A 65 9.58 4.60 3.99
C SER A 65 8.79 5.21 2.83
N TRP A 66 9.08 4.80 1.58
CA TRP A 66 8.32 5.24 0.40
C TRP A 66 6.83 4.94 0.52
N ARG A 67 6.47 3.74 1.02
CA ARG A 67 5.07 3.36 1.26
C ARG A 67 4.41 4.25 2.31
N VAL A 68 5.10 4.52 3.40
CA VAL A 68 4.57 5.38 4.48
C VAL A 68 4.35 6.80 3.97
N VAL A 69 5.32 7.36 3.22
CA VAL A 69 5.17 8.67 2.59
C VAL A 69 3.96 8.71 1.66
N LEU A 70 3.80 7.70 0.79
CA LEU A 70 2.64 7.61 -0.09
C LEU A 70 1.32 7.51 0.68
N ILE A 71 1.26 6.69 1.74
CA ILE A 71 0.07 6.57 2.60
C ILE A 71 -0.32 7.95 3.15
N VAL A 72 0.64 8.70 3.69
CA VAL A 72 0.40 10.04 4.25
C VAL A 72 -0.12 10.99 3.18
N ILE A 73 0.52 11.03 1.99
CA ILE A 73 0.08 11.88 0.88
C ILE A 73 -1.35 11.55 0.48
N LEU A 74 -1.67 10.27 0.26
CA LEU A 74 -3.02 9.85 -0.13
C LEU A 74 -4.06 10.16 0.94
N TRP A 75 -3.70 9.99 2.23
CA TRP A 75 -4.55 10.33 3.35
C TRP A 75 -4.87 11.83 3.38
N VAL A 76 -3.83 12.67 3.31
CA VAL A 76 -3.98 14.13 3.33
C VAL A 76 -4.81 14.60 2.13
N LEU A 77 -4.54 14.09 0.92
CA LEU A 77 -5.29 14.44 -0.28
C LEU A 77 -6.75 13.97 -0.21
N GLY A 78 -7.01 12.76 0.28
CA GLY A 78 -8.36 12.23 0.44
C GLY A 78 -9.17 13.01 1.48
N VAL A 79 -8.61 13.24 2.67
CA VAL A 79 -9.28 14.00 3.74
C VAL A 79 -9.49 15.46 3.35
N SER A 80 -8.47 16.12 2.79
CA SER A 80 -8.61 17.51 2.33
C SER A 80 -9.70 17.65 1.28
N SER A 81 -9.77 16.72 0.33
CA SER A 81 -10.81 16.73 -0.72
C SER A 81 -12.22 16.51 -0.16
N LEU A 82 -12.37 15.70 0.90
CA LEU A 82 -13.67 15.50 1.56
C LEU A 82 -14.12 16.71 2.38
N LEU A 83 -13.19 17.37 3.08
CA LEU A 83 -13.49 18.49 3.97
C LEU A 83 -13.59 19.84 3.24
N ARG A 84 -12.67 20.09 2.30
CA ARG A 84 -12.51 21.38 1.60
C ARG A 84 -12.99 21.37 0.15
N GLY A 85 -13.34 20.20 -0.39
CA GLY A 85 -13.73 20.06 -1.80
C GLY A 85 -12.57 20.17 -2.80
N ALA A 86 -11.32 20.24 -2.31
CA ALA A 86 -10.11 20.39 -3.09
C ALA A 86 -8.97 19.51 -2.52
N PRO A 87 -8.04 19.00 -3.35
CA PRO A 87 -7.90 19.24 -4.79
C PRO A 87 -8.85 18.43 -5.68
N PHE A 88 -9.54 17.41 -5.15
CA PHE A 88 -10.49 16.61 -5.91
C PHE A 88 -11.93 17.02 -5.61
N THR A 89 -12.61 17.61 -6.60
CA THR A 89 -14.03 18.02 -6.48
C THR A 89 -14.96 16.82 -6.38
N ALA A 90 -14.62 15.72 -7.06
CA ALA A 90 -15.37 14.48 -7.01
C ALA A 90 -15.09 13.70 -5.71
N LYS A 91 -16.02 13.78 -4.74
CA LYS A 91 -15.94 13.10 -3.44
C LYS A 91 -15.64 11.59 -3.54
N TRP A 92 -16.13 10.92 -4.58
CA TRP A 92 -15.87 9.49 -4.77
C TRP A 92 -14.39 9.17 -5.08
N ILE A 93 -13.66 10.10 -5.71
CA ILE A 93 -12.22 9.97 -5.95
C ILE A 93 -11.49 10.08 -4.61
N ALA A 94 -11.85 11.06 -3.79
CA ALA A 94 -11.28 11.27 -2.46
C ALA A 94 -11.41 10.03 -1.57
N VAL A 95 -12.59 9.40 -1.54
CA VAL A 95 -12.81 8.16 -0.78
C VAL A 95 -11.97 7.01 -1.33
N LYS A 96 -11.82 6.88 -2.66
CA LYS A 96 -10.95 5.85 -3.26
C LYS A 96 -9.48 6.00 -2.85
N LEU A 97 -8.99 7.24 -2.72
CA LEU A 97 -7.64 7.49 -2.22
C LEU A 97 -7.48 7.03 -0.77
N LEU A 98 -8.47 7.29 0.09
CA LEU A 98 -8.46 6.82 1.49
C LEU A 98 -8.52 5.29 1.58
N VAL A 99 -9.37 4.64 0.79
CA VAL A 99 -9.43 3.17 0.73
C VAL A 99 -8.11 2.59 0.25
N TYR A 100 -7.47 3.20 -0.76
CA TYR A 100 -6.17 2.75 -1.24
C TYR A 100 -5.07 2.94 -0.18
N ALA A 101 -5.06 4.06 0.53
CA ALA A 101 -4.14 4.28 1.65
C ALA A 101 -4.36 3.24 2.77
N ALA A 102 -5.61 2.90 3.09
CA ALA A 102 -5.95 1.85 4.04
C ALA A 102 -5.45 0.46 3.59
N LEU A 103 -5.58 0.12 2.31
CA LEU A 103 -5.02 -1.12 1.77
C LEU A 103 -3.50 -1.19 1.91
N LEU A 104 -2.79 -0.08 1.68
CA LEU A 104 -1.34 -0.01 1.88
C LEU A 104 -0.97 -0.19 3.37
N MET A 105 -1.73 0.40 4.29
CA MET A 105 -1.55 0.19 5.73
C MET A 105 -1.75 -1.27 6.14
N VAL A 106 -2.79 -1.93 5.62
CA VAL A 106 -3.01 -3.38 5.83
C VAL A 106 -1.82 -4.20 5.32
N GLY A 107 -1.27 -3.83 4.16
CA GLY A 107 -0.07 -4.47 3.61
C GLY A 107 1.18 -4.30 4.50
N LEU A 108 1.37 -3.13 5.13
CA LEU A 108 2.45 -2.92 6.11
C LEU A 108 2.20 -3.71 7.39
N TYR A 109 0.97 -3.73 7.89
CA TYR A 109 0.59 -4.50 9.07
C TYR A 109 0.84 -6.00 8.89
N LEU A 110 0.50 -6.56 7.72
CA LEU A 110 0.74 -7.96 7.41
C LEU A 110 2.24 -8.34 7.41
N ARG A 111 3.13 -7.41 7.04
CA ARG A 111 4.59 -7.63 7.10
C ARG A 111 5.08 -7.82 8.53
N VAL A 112 4.45 -7.18 9.50
CA VAL A 112 4.77 -7.38 10.93
C VAL A 112 4.41 -8.82 11.33
N SER A 113 3.27 -9.35 10.89
CA SER A 113 2.87 -10.73 11.16
C SER A 113 3.86 -11.74 10.56
N ILE A 114 4.29 -11.51 9.31
CA ILE A 114 5.28 -12.38 8.64
C ILE A 114 6.63 -12.36 9.38
N ARG A 115 7.03 -11.22 9.95
CA ARG A 115 8.27 -11.13 10.76
C ARG A 115 8.22 -12.05 11.98
N GLY A 116 7.06 -12.11 12.67
CA GLY A 116 6.86 -13.01 13.81
C GLY A 116 7.00 -14.47 13.42
N TRP A 117 6.37 -14.89 12.32
CA TRP A 117 6.51 -16.25 11.79
C TRP A 117 7.95 -16.58 11.39
N ARG A 118 8.64 -15.65 10.70
CA ARG A 118 10.04 -15.85 10.33
C ARG A 118 10.92 -16.08 11.55
N LEU A 119 10.73 -15.31 12.63
CA LEU A 119 11.46 -15.50 13.88
C LEU A 119 11.14 -16.86 14.51
N GLY A 120 9.87 -17.24 14.56
CA GLY A 120 9.44 -18.55 15.08
C GLY A 120 10.11 -19.71 14.33
N PHE A 121 10.13 -19.67 12.99
CA PHE A 121 10.81 -20.70 12.18
C PHE A 121 12.32 -20.74 12.39
N ILE A 122 12.98 -19.59 12.59
CA ILE A 122 14.42 -19.55 12.89
C ILE A 122 14.70 -20.23 14.23
N ARG A 123 13.92 -19.93 15.28
CA ARG A 123 14.08 -20.52 16.61
C ARG A 123 13.78 -22.02 16.64
N LEU A 124 12.72 -22.46 15.96
CA LEU A 124 12.45 -23.90 15.78
C LEU A 124 13.61 -24.63 15.11
N ARG A 125 14.25 -24.01 14.11
CA ARG A 125 15.43 -24.58 13.44
C ARG A 125 16.65 -24.69 14.37
N GLN A 126 16.72 -23.83 15.39
CA GLN A 126 17.76 -23.87 16.43
C GLN A 126 17.46 -24.92 17.52
N GLY A 127 16.34 -25.65 17.42
CA GLY A 127 15.93 -26.67 18.38
C GLY A 127 15.17 -26.13 19.59
N GLU A 128 14.89 -24.82 19.62
CA GLU A 128 14.05 -24.23 20.66
C GLU A 128 12.59 -24.68 20.48
N SER A 129 11.92 -25.00 21.58
CA SER A 129 10.49 -25.34 21.60
C SER A 129 9.84 -24.81 22.88
N GLY A 130 8.52 -24.62 22.86
CA GLY A 130 7.76 -24.20 24.04
C GLY A 130 6.73 -23.10 23.76
N PRO A 131 5.99 -22.68 24.82
CA PRO A 131 4.85 -21.77 24.69
C PRO A 131 5.18 -20.43 24.03
N ASP A 132 6.40 -19.92 24.24
CA ASP A 132 6.86 -18.65 23.69
C ASP A 132 6.96 -18.66 22.16
N ILE A 133 7.27 -19.81 21.57
CA ILE A 133 7.38 -19.97 20.12
C ILE A 133 5.99 -20.15 19.50
N ASP A 134 5.12 -20.92 20.16
CA ASP A 134 3.73 -21.09 19.74
C ASP A 134 2.95 -19.76 19.79
N ALA A 135 3.28 -18.89 20.74
CA ALA A 135 2.77 -17.53 20.82
C ALA A 135 3.11 -16.71 19.56
N LEU A 136 4.34 -16.83 19.01
CA LEU A 136 4.74 -16.12 17.78
C LEU A 136 3.86 -16.51 16.58
N PHE A 137 3.49 -17.78 16.47
CA PHE A 137 2.64 -18.27 15.38
C PHE A 137 1.17 -17.90 15.57
N SER A 138 0.64 -18.11 16.77
CA SER A 138 -0.75 -17.82 17.10
C SER A 138 -1.08 -16.32 17.00
N ASP A 139 -0.17 -15.46 17.48
CA ASP A 139 -0.28 -14.01 17.32
C ASP A 139 -0.22 -13.60 15.86
N GLY A 140 0.76 -14.10 15.10
CA GLY A 140 0.88 -13.80 13.68
C GLY A 140 -0.37 -14.24 12.89
N ARG A 141 -0.95 -15.40 13.23
CA ARG A 141 -2.21 -15.90 12.65
C ARG A 141 -3.39 -15.02 13.01
N ARG A 142 -3.52 -14.60 14.27
CA ARG A 142 -4.58 -13.67 14.71
C ARG A 142 -4.51 -12.37 13.93
N ARG A 143 -3.33 -11.75 13.85
CA ARG A 143 -3.12 -10.50 13.10
C ARG A 143 -3.42 -10.66 11.61
N ALA A 144 -2.97 -11.75 10.98
CA ALA A 144 -3.25 -12.03 9.58
C ALA A 144 -4.74 -12.20 9.28
N LYS A 145 -5.51 -12.86 10.16
CA LYS A 145 -6.97 -12.98 10.02
C LYS A 145 -7.66 -11.61 10.05
N TYR A 146 -7.32 -10.76 11.02
CA TYR A 146 -7.86 -9.41 11.09
C TYR A 146 -7.52 -8.60 9.84
N ALA A 147 -6.26 -8.67 9.39
CA ALA A 147 -5.82 -8.00 8.17
C ALA A 147 -6.61 -8.45 6.93
N ALA A 148 -6.87 -9.75 6.79
CA ALA A 148 -7.65 -10.31 5.69
C ALA A 148 -9.10 -9.81 5.71
N PHE A 149 -9.74 -9.78 6.90
CA PHE A 149 -11.11 -9.28 7.02
C PHE A 149 -11.21 -7.80 6.63
N VAL A 150 -10.29 -6.96 7.13
CA VAL A 150 -10.24 -5.54 6.77
C VAL A 150 -9.98 -5.35 5.28
N PHE A 151 -9.07 -6.13 4.69
CA PHE A 151 -8.79 -6.11 3.26
C PHE A 151 -10.03 -6.41 2.41
N TRP A 152 -10.77 -7.47 2.74
CA TRP A 152 -12.02 -7.81 2.05
C TRP A 152 -13.10 -6.74 2.21
N ALA A 153 -13.27 -6.19 3.41
CA ALA A 153 -14.21 -5.10 3.66
C ALA A 153 -13.87 -3.84 2.82
N LEU A 154 -12.58 -3.50 2.70
CA LEU A 154 -12.11 -2.39 1.87
C LEU A 154 -12.39 -2.62 0.38
N ILE A 155 -12.18 -3.84 -0.14
CA ILE A 155 -12.47 -4.17 -1.54
C ILE A 155 -13.97 -4.03 -1.85
N VAL A 156 -14.83 -4.55 -0.98
CA VAL A 156 -16.29 -4.43 -1.15
C VAL A 156 -16.72 -2.96 -1.15
N THR A 157 -16.16 -2.16 -0.25
CA THR A 157 -16.36 -0.70 -0.21
C THR A 157 -15.95 -0.05 -1.53
N MET A 158 -14.76 -0.39 -2.05
CA MET A 158 -14.25 0.12 -3.33
C MET A 158 -15.16 -0.20 -4.52
N LYS A 159 -15.72 -1.43 -4.56
CA LYS A 159 -16.69 -1.86 -5.57
C LYS A 159 -17.97 -1.03 -5.49
N ARG A 160 -18.54 -0.88 -4.27
CA ARG A 160 -19.80 -0.16 -4.04
C ARG A 160 -19.73 1.31 -4.45
N LEU A 161 -18.59 1.97 -4.23
CA LEU A 161 -18.39 3.39 -4.62
C LEU A 161 -18.54 3.66 -6.12
N ARG A 162 -18.30 2.66 -6.97
CA ARG A 162 -18.44 2.80 -8.43
C ARG A 162 -19.90 2.76 -8.88
N TYR A 163 -20.78 2.06 -8.17
CA TYR A 163 -22.20 1.96 -8.50
C TYR A 163 -22.95 3.26 -8.21
N HIS A 164 -22.72 3.90 -7.06
CA HIS A 164 -23.40 5.15 -6.71
C HIS A 164 -23.05 6.32 -7.65
N ALA A 165 -21.83 6.37 -8.20
CA ALA A 165 -21.41 7.43 -9.12
C ALA A 165 -21.95 7.23 -10.55
N ALA A 166 -22.36 6.02 -10.93
CA ALA A 166 -22.92 5.72 -12.25
C ALA A 166 -24.44 5.96 -12.34
N VAL A 167 -25.14 5.95 -11.20
CA VAL A 167 -26.60 6.16 -11.11
C VAL A 167 -26.97 7.65 -11.00
N LEU A 168 -26.00 8.53 -10.74
CA LEU A 168 -26.18 9.98 -10.63
C LEU A 168 -25.71 10.76 -11.87
N LYS A 169 -25.51 10.07 -12.99
CA LYS A 169 -25.39 10.66 -14.33
C LYS A 169 -26.67 10.39 -15.09
#